data_AF-A0A946RZE7-F1
#
_entry.id   AF-A0A946RZE7-F1
#
_cell.length_a   1.000
_cell.length_b   1.000
_cell.length_c   1.000
_cell.angle_alpha   90.00
_cell.angle_beta   90.00
_cell.angle_gamma   90.00
#
_symmetry.space_group_name_H-M   'P 1'
#
loop_
_entity.id
_entity.type
_entity.pdbx_description
1 polymer ?
#
loop_
_entity_poly.entity_id
_entity_poly.type
_entity_poly.pdbx_seq_one_letter_code
_entity_poly.pdbx_strand_id
1 'polypeptide(L)'
;MFLILVINSIITIGISELYATDNAQTPTKPDSTSKFIAAPWASASTDEGIAVGFTAGISKFPNLLAYTSLQTSSKGYSSISLQAEIRNCYVKNILNASASKAIRQLYDPFKPIPEPYASAVVNRYQIRYSRLYQRSKNFAIGPDFKFDFSSARKIECLENTELPWDFEWPYPKRRFDRGTSYSAGLRARYATMNPNRPLNGRIVDLSFRIGQAEDRDWKLDLDRSGEILIALARQFSHRNRFYLRFLGQFQELIPPPIQNHLGGESTLRGEPSQRDYGNTILCGRAQY
;
A
#
# COMPACT_ATOMS: atom_id res chain seq x y z
N MET A 1 -0.45 -20.09 -14.76
CA MET A 1 0.88 -19.64 -15.22
C MET A 1 1.72 -19.43 -13.98
N PHE A 2 2.74 -20.27 -13.77
CA PHE A 2 3.57 -20.25 -12.56
C PHE A 2 4.70 -19.24 -12.74
N LEU A 3 4.85 -18.31 -11.79
CA LEU A 3 6.03 -17.46 -11.69
C LEU A 3 6.72 -17.81 -10.37
N ILE A 4 7.85 -18.51 -10.46
CA ILE A 4 8.77 -18.73 -9.34
C ILE A 4 9.83 -17.63 -9.47
N LEU A 5 9.82 -16.67 -8.55
CA LEU A 5 10.88 -15.65 -8.46
C LEU A 5 11.75 -16.01 -7.25
N VAL A 6 13.00 -16.41 -7.50
CA VAL A 6 14.00 -16.66 -6.45
C VAL A 6 14.96 -15.48 -6.42
N ILE A 7 14.94 -14.69 -5.35
CA ILE A 7 16.02 -13.76 -5.00
C ILE A 7 16.26 -13.92 -3.50
N ASN A 8 17.55 -14.01 -3.12
CA ASN A 8 18.09 -14.38 -1.81
C ASN A 8 17.20 -14.06 -0.60
N SER A 9 16.84 -15.15 0.10
CA SER A 9 16.20 -15.23 1.43
C SER A 9 14.68 -14.98 1.45
N ILE A 10 13.94 -16.05 1.13
CA ILE A 10 12.52 -16.39 1.37
C ILE A 10 11.87 -16.82 0.04
N ILE A 11 11.60 -18.11 -0.11
CA ILE A 11 10.81 -18.66 -1.22
C ILE A 11 9.34 -18.36 -0.90
N THR A 12 8.78 -17.32 -1.50
CA THR A 12 7.34 -17.03 -1.40
C THR A 12 6.62 -17.56 -2.64
N ILE A 13 5.76 -18.55 -2.45
CA ILE A 13 4.85 -19.05 -3.49
C ILE A 13 3.54 -18.29 -3.35
N GLY A 14 3.25 -17.39 -4.29
CA GLY A 14 1.96 -16.71 -4.38
C GLY A 14 1.09 -17.39 -5.44
N ILE A 15 -0.02 -18.00 -5.03
CA ILE A 15 -1.04 -18.52 -5.95
C ILE A 15 -2.17 -17.50 -5.96
N SER A 16 -2.44 -16.90 -7.12
CA SER A 16 -3.62 -16.06 -7.33
C SER A 16 -4.44 -16.63 -8.47
N GLU A 17 -5.67 -17.04 -8.19
CA GLU A 17 -6.63 -17.41 -9.22
C GLU A 17 -7.52 -16.22 -9.49
N LEU A 18 -7.48 -15.71 -10.72
CA LEU A 18 -8.30 -14.58 -11.15
C LEU A 18 -9.53 -15.14 -11.85
N TYR A 19 -10.69 -15.09 -11.19
CA TYR A 19 -11.96 -15.46 -11.80
C TYR A 19 -12.53 -14.24 -12.54
N ALA A 20 -12.15 -14.09 -13.80
CA ALA A 20 -12.81 -13.20 -14.73
C ALA A 20 -13.90 -13.97 -15.47
N THR A 21 -15.17 -13.69 -15.17
CA THR A 21 -16.26 -14.19 -16.01
C THR A 21 -16.39 -13.27 -17.21
N ASP A 22 -15.86 -13.69 -18.35
CA ASP A 22 -16.35 -13.21 -19.63
C ASP A 22 -17.70 -13.91 -19.86
N ASN A 23 -18.80 -13.16 -19.80
CA ASN A 23 -20.03 -13.66 -20.41
C ASN A 23 -19.73 -13.77 -21.91
N ALA A 24 -19.50 -14.99 -22.37
CA ALA A 24 -19.28 -15.32 -23.76
C ALA A 24 -20.50 -14.92 -24.58
N GLN A 25 -20.46 -13.71 -25.15
CA GLN A 25 -21.22 -13.36 -26.33
C GLN A 25 -20.29 -12.59 -27.26
N THR A 26 -20.21 -13.09 -28.49
CA THR A 26 -19.59 -12.56 -29.71
C THR A 26 -19.18 -11.08 -29.67
N PRO A 27 -17.97 -10.72 -30.16
CA PRO A 27 -17.41 -9.39 -30.05
C PRO A 27 -18.05 -8.43 -31.08
N THR A 28 -19.19 -7.84 -30.74
CA THR A 28 -19.81 -6.79 -31.58
C THR A 28 -20.20 -5.52 -30.84
N LYS A 29 -19.82 -5.36 -29.56
CA LYS A 29 -19.95 -4.07 -28.84
C LYS A 29 -18.70 -3.78 -28.00
N PRO A 30 -18.30 -2.51 -27.85
CA PRO A 30 -17.17 -2.17 -27.00
C PRO A 30 -17.49 -2.59 -25.56
N ASP A 31 -16.66 -3.49 -25.03
CA ASP A 31 -16.75 -4.07 -23.68
C ASP A 31 -16.93 -2.97 -22.62
N SER A 32 -18.18 -2.75 -22.21
CA SER A 32 -18.55 -1.71 -21.25
C SER A 32 -18.81 -2.25 -19.84
N THR A 33 -18.51 -3.52 -19.56
CA THR A 33 -18.69 -4.11 -18.22
C THR A 33 -17.64 -5.17 -17.92
N SER A 34 -16.48 -4.76 -17.43
CA SER A 34 -15.54 -5.71 -16.81
C SER A 34 -15.90 -5.86 -15.32
N LYS A 35 -16.72 -6.87 -15.01
CA LYS A 35 -17.06 -7.26 -13.63
C LYS A 35 -15.92 -8.12 -13.08
N PHE A 36 -15.32 -7.72 -11.95
CA PHE A 36 -14.26 -8.48 -11.31
C PHE A 36 -14.84 -9.25 -10.12
N ILE A 37 -15.13 -10.54 -10.32
CA ILE A 37 -15.98 -11.27 -9.36
C ILE A 37 -15.22 -11.64 -8.10
N ALA A 38 -13.97 -12.05 -8.21
CA ALA A 38 -13.08 -12.33 -7.08
C ALA A 38 -11.69 -12.73 -7.58
N ALA A 39 -10.64 -12.36 -6.86
CA ALA A 39 -9.33 -12.99 -6.96
C ALA A 39 -8.89 -13.42 -5.56
N PRO A 40 -9.20 -14.66 -5.14
CA PRO A 40 -8.56 -15.24 -3.97
C PRO A 40 -7.08 -15.45 -4.26
N TRP A 41 -6.27 -15.29 -3.22
CA TRP A 41 -4.87 -15.65 -3.26
C TRP A 41 -4.42 -16.21 -1.91
N ALA A 42 -3.39 -17.03 -1.97
CA ALA A 42 -2.68 -17.48 -0.79
C ALA A 42 -1.17 -17.29 -1.01
N SER A 43 -0.48 -16.91 0.06
CA SER A 43 0.98 -16.95 0.10
C SER A 43 1.46 -17.57 1.40
N ALA A 44 2.61 -18.21 1.34
CA ALA A 44 3.33 -18.66 2.52
C ALA A 44 4.66 -17.92 2.59
N SER A 45 4.96 -17.31 3.73
CA SER A 45 6.24 -16.66 4.02
C SER A 45 6.66 -16.92 5.46
N THR A 46 7.95 -16.79 5.77
CA THR A 46 8.47 -16.96 7.13
C THR A 46 7.85 -15.98 8.11
N ASP A 47 7.36 -14.83 7.63
CA ASP A 47 7.00 -13.69 8.46
C ASP A 47 5.48 -13.55 8.66
N GLU A 48 4.67 -14.04 7.72
CA GLU A 48 3.20 -14.13 7.84
C GLU A 48 2.70 -15.54 8.20
N GLY A 49 3.57 -16.55 8.10
CA GLY A 49 3.13 -17.93 8.01
C GLY A 49 2.30 -18.12 6.75
N ILE A 50 1.07 -18.63 6.87
CA ILE A 50 0.12 -18.68 5.76
C ILE A 50 -0.73 -17.41 5.77
N ALA A 51 -0.67 -16.63 4.69
CA ALA A 51 -1.56 -15.52 4.41
C ALA A 51 -2.57 -15.91 3.33
N VAL A 52 -3.83 -15.56 3.55
CA VAL A 52 -4.91 -15.69 2.58
C VAL A 52 -5.54 -14.34 2.36
N GLY A 53 -5.84 -14.04 1.11
CA GLY A 53 -6.48 -12.79 0.74
C GLY A 53 -7.52 -12.99 -0.35
N PHE A 54 -8.37 -11.99 -0.46
CA PHE A 54 -9.46 -11.94 -1.40
C PHE A 54 -9.60 -10.50 -1.88
N THR A 55 -9.50 -10.31 -3.18
CA THR A 55 -9.88 -9.04 -3.81
C THR A 55 -11.20 -9.23 -4.54
N ALA A 56 -12.12 -8.28 -4.45
CA ALA A 56 -13.32 -8.20 -5.28
C ALA A 56 -13.56 -6.76 -5.75
N GLY A 57 -14.31 -6.58 -6.84
CA GLY A 57 -14.45 -5.25 -7.41
C GLY A 57 -15.32 -5.15 -8.64
N ILE A 58 -15.56 -3.93 -9.05
CA ILE A 58 -16.32 -3.58 -10.23
C ILE A 58 -15.53 -2.58 -11.05
N SER A 59 -15.53 -2.76 -12.36
CA SER A 59 -15.00 -1.76 -13.26
C SER A 59 -15.95 -1.53 -14.43
N LYS A 60 -16.25 -0.26 -14.68
CA LYS A 60 -16.96 0.22 -15.86
C LYS A 60 -16.07 1.29 -16.48
N PHE A 61 -15.09 0.84 -17.26
CA PHE A 61 -14.15 1.75 -17.89
C PHE A 61 -14.87 2.70 -18.85
N PRO A 62 -14.52 4.01 -18.90
CA PRO A 62 -13.52 4.71 -18.09
C PRO A 62 -14.08 5.41 -16.84
N ASN A 63 -15.33 5.13 -16.47
CA ASN A 63 -16.11 5.96 -15.55
C ASN A 63 -16.09 5.47 -14.10
N LEU A 64 -15.93 4.18 -13.87
CA LEU A 64 -15.94 3.59 -12.53
C LEU A 64 -14.89 2.50 -12.41
N LEU A 65 -14.18 2.52 -11.30
CA LEU A 65 -13.41 1.43 -10.77
C LEU A 65 -13.65 1.44 -9.26
N ALA A 66 -14.01 0.31 -8.67
CA ALA A 66 -14.02 0.16 -7.23
C ALA A 66 -13.59 -1.27 -6.91
N TYR A 67 -12.60 -1.46 -6.08
CA TYR A 67 -12.23 -2.78 -5.60
C TYR A 67 -11.86 -2.72 -4.13
N THR A 68 -12.16 -3.81 -3.45
CA THR A 68 -11.81 -4.05 -2.06
C THR A 68 -10.88 -5.26 -2.01
N SER A 69 -9.84 -5.19 -1.18
CA SER A 69 -8.96 -6.32 -0.89
C SER A 69 -8.96 -6.55 0.61
N LEU A 70 -9.14 -7.81 1.00
CA LEU A 70 -9.05 -8.31 2.37
C LEU A 70 -7.90 -9.31 2.43
N GLN A 71 -7.09 -9.24 3.48
CA GLN A 71 -6.01 -10.18 3.76
C GLN A 71 -6.00 -10.50 5.26
N THR A 72 -5.73 -11.76 5.59
CA THR A 72 -5.44 -12.22 6.95
C THR A 72 -4.32 -13.25 6.92
N SER A 73 -3.52 -13.33 7.97
CA SER A 73 -2.47 -14.35 8.09
C SER A 73 -2.50 -15.08 9.43
N SER A 74 -1.91 -16.28 9.42
CA SER A 74 -1.74 -17.12 10.60
C SER A 74 -0.93 -16.47 11.73
N LYS A 75 -0.12 -15.46 11.42
CA LYS A 75 0.67 -14.69 12.40
C LYS A 75 -0.02 -13.42 12.89
N GLY A 76 -1.33 -13.26 12.63
CA GLY A 76 -2.15 -12.20 13.21
C GLY A 76 -2.13 -10.86 12.46
N TYR A 77 -1.47 -10.80 11.30
CA TYR A 77 -1.58 -9.67 10.37
C TYR A 77 -2.94 -9.71 9.67
N SER A 78 -3.61 -8.57 9.58
CA SER A 78 -4.82 -8.42 8.77
C SER A 78 -4.88 -7.04 8.13
N SER A 79 -5.46 -6.96 6.95
CA SER A 79 -5.69 -5.68 6.28
C SER A 79 -6.93 -5.74 5.40
N ILE A 80 -7.66 -4.65 5.39
CA ILE A 80 -8.70 -4.35 4.41
C ILE A 80 -8.35 -3.05 3.71
N SER A 81 -8.53 -3.01 2.39
CA SER A 81 -8.33 -1.81 1.60
C SER A 81 -9.45 -1.67 0.58
N LEU A 82 -9.87 -0.43 0.34
CA LEU A 82 -10.82 -0.03 -0.68
C LEU A 82 -10.13 0.99 -1.57
N GLN A 83 -10.14 0.75 -2.87
CA GLN A 83 -9.80 1.76 -3.87
C GLN A 83 -11.00 1.98 -4.78
N ALA A 84 -11.46 3.22 -4.85
CA ALA A 84 -12.51 3.65 -5.75
C ALA A 84 -12.04 4.83 -6.61
N GLU A 85 -12.39 4.81 -7.88
CA GLU A 85 -12.12 5.85 -8.85
C GLU A 85 -13.40 6.06 -9.67
N ILE A 86 -13.97 7.25 -9.56
CA ILE A 86 -15.20 7.66 -10.25
C ILE A 86 -14.85 8.84 -11.14
N ARG A 87 -15.09 8.71 -12.43
CA ARG A 87 -14.94 9.79 -13.41
C ARG A 87 -16.32 10.26 -13.85
N ASN A 88 -16.54 11.56 -13.72
CA ASN A 88 -17.70 12.26 -14.24
C ASN A 88 -17.21 13.44 -15.10
N CYS A 89 -17.42 13.35 -16.41
CA CYS A 89 -16.92 14.31 -17.40
C CYS A 89 -15.41 14.59 -17.25
N TYR A 90 -15.07 15.83 -16.90
CA TYR A 90 -13.70 16.31 -16.70
C TYR A 90 -13.21 16.17 -15.25
N VAL A 91 -13.98 15.53 -14.37
CA VAL A 91 -13.62 15.36 -12.97
C VAL A 91 -13.43 13.90 -12.66
N LYS A 92 -12.35 13.58 -11.94
CA LYS A 92 -11.98 12.25 -11.51
C LYS A 92 -11.77 12.24 -10.01
N ASN A 93 -12.64 11.57 -9.29
CA ASN A 93 -12.55 11.36 -7.86
C ASN A 93 -11.84 10.03 -7.59
N ILE A 94 -10.85 10.03 -6.71
CA ILE A 94 -10.12 8.84 -6.29
C ILE A 94 -10.21 8.78 -4.76
N LEU A 95 -10.69 7.66 -4.23
CA LEU A 95 -10.75 7.36 -2.81
C LEU A 95 -9.95 6.09 -2.56
N ASN A 96 -8.95 6.18 -1.68
CA ASN A 96 -8.26 5.02 -1.14
C ASN A 96 -8.50 5.02 0.37
N ALA A 97 -9.09 3.95 0.89
CA ALA A 97 -9.25 3.75 2.32
C ALA A 97 -8.59 2.42 2.69
N SER A 98 -7.95 2.35 3.86
CA SER A 98 -7.42 1.10 4.37
C SER A 98 -7.49 1.06 5.89
N ALA A 99 -7.72 -0.13 6.41
CA ALA A 99 -7.57 -0.44 7.82
C ALA A 99 -6.70 -1.69 7.92
N SER A 100 -5.80 -1.70 8.89
CA SER A 100 -4.80 -2.76 9.00
C SER A 100 -4.41 -2.98 10.44
N LYS A 101 -4.08 -4.22 10.76
CA LYS A 101 -3.51 -4.67 12.01
C LYS A 101 -2.23 -5.43 11.66
N ALA A 102 -1.11 -4.98 12.19
CA ALA A 102 0.17 -5.63 12.01
C ALA A 102 0.86 -5.81 13.36
N ILE A 103 1.57 -6.93 13.53
CA ILE A 103 2.48 -7.10 14.66
C ILE A 103 3.83 -6.52 14.22
N ARG A 104 4.33 -5.50 14.90
CA ARG A 104 5.63 -4.88 14.59
C ARG A 104 6.68 -5.32 15.57
N GLN A 105 7.81 -5.78 15.04
CA GLN A 105 9.04 -5.91 15.80
C GLN A 105 9.67 -4.52 15.97
N LEU A 106 10.07 -4.20 17.19
CA LEU A 106 10.76 -2.94 17.49
C LEU A 106 12.27 -3.13 17.27
N TYR A 107 12.86 -2.36 16.34
CA TYR A 107 14.30 -2.34 16.13
C TYR A 107 14.98 -1.21 16.91
N ASP A 108 16.15 -1.50 17.48
CA ASP A 108 17.09 -0.48 17.97
C ASP A 108 17.87 0.09 16.76
N PRO A 109 17.75 1.40 16.45
CA PRO A 109 18.43 2.00 15.31
C PRO A 109 19.96 2.10 15.48
N PHE A 110 20.51 1.82 16.68
CA PHE A 110 21.93 2.05 16.98
C PHE A 110 22.76 0.80 17.27
N LYS A 111 22.22 -0.42 17.09
CA LYS A 111 22.97 -1.65 17.39
C LYS A 111 23.04 -2.65 16.23
N PRO A 112 24.20 -3.32 16.03
CA PRO A 112 24.33 -4.42 15.11
C PRO A 112 23.71 -5.70 15.75
N ILE A 113 22.40 -5.89 15.54
CA ILE A 113 21.55 -7.12 15.42
C ILE A 113 22.01 -8.44 16.13
N PRO A 114 21.15 -9.34 16.70
CA PRO A 114 19.67 -9.41 16.72
C PRO A 114 19.02 -9.59 18.12
N GLU A 115 17.82 -9.03 18.31
CA GLU A 115 16.64 -9.74 18.88
C GLU A 115 15.49 -8.73 19.02
N PRO A 116 14.28 -9.03 18.52
CA PRO A 116 13.11 -8.16 18.70
C PRO A 116 12.56 -8.32 20.12
N TYR A 117 13.20 -7.69 21.12
CA TYR A 117 12.79 -7.80 22.54
C TYR A 117 11.41 -7.21 22.85
N ALA A 118 10.79 -6.50 21.91
CA ALA A 118 9.46 -5.96 22.07
C ALA A 118 8.72 -5.97 20.73
N SER A 119 7.46 -6.39 20.79
CA SER A 119 6.54 -6.28 19.67
C SER A 119 5.33 -5.42 20.03
N ALA A 120 4.68 -4.83 19.04
CA ALA A 120 3.46 -4.06 19.23
C ALA A 120 2.41 -4.46 18.20
N VAL A 121 1.16 -4.61 18.63
CA VAL A 121 0.03 -4.62 17.70
C VAL A 121 -0.17 -3.19 17.25
N VAL A 122 0.04 -2.90 15.98
CA VAL A 122 -0.27 -1.60 15.38
C VAL A 122 -1.53 -1.73 14.56
N ASN A 123 -2.55 -0.96 14.93
CA ASN A 123 -3.72 -0.73 14.10
C ASN A 123 -3.52 0.60 13.35
N ARG A 124 -3.73 0.62 12.04
CA ARG A 124 -3.65 1.83 11.21
C ARG A 124 -4.87 1.95 10.33
N TYR A 125 -5.40 3.16 10.25
CA TYR A 125 -6.52 3.57 9.43
C TYR A 125 -6.08 4.74 8.57
N GLN A 126 -6.15 4.57 7.25
CA GLN A 126 -5.75 5.60 6.30
C GLN A 126 -6.91 5.88 5.35
N ILE A 127 -7.21 7.17 5.15
CA ILE A 127 -8.15 7.63 4.13
C ILE A 127 -7.42 8.64 3.27
N ARG A 128 -7.45 8.45 1.96
CA ARG A 128 -6.90 9.39 0.98
C ARG A 128 -7.96 9.67 -0.07
N TYR A 129 -8.21 10.95 -0.29
CA TYR A 129 -9.17 11.42 -1.28
C TYR A 129 -8.50 12.42 -2.22
N SER A 130 -8.59 12.18 -3.53
CA SER A 130 -8.13 13.13 -4.54
C SER A 130 -9.27 13.48 -5.48
N ARG A 131 -9.37 14.76 -5.85
CA ARG A 131 -10.30 15.24 -6.89
C ARG A 131 -9.50 15.86 -8.03
N LEU A 132 -9.30 15.11 -9.10
CA LEU A 132 -8.50 15.52 -10.24
C LEU A 132 -9.37 16.12 -11.34
N TYR A 133 -8.98 17.28 -11.85
CA TYR A 133 -9.59 17.94 -12.99
C TYR A 133 -8.77 17.62 -14.24
N GLN A 134 -9.43 17.05 -15.23
CA GLN A 134 -8.84 16.68 -16.49
C GLN A 134 -8.58 17.93 -17.33
N ARG A 135 -7.29 18.18 -17.62
CA ARG A 135 -6.83 19.32 -18.41
C ARG A 135 -6.52 18.95 -19.86
N SER A 136 -6.19 17.68 -20.10
CA SER A 136 -5.98 17.14 -21.45
C SER A 136 -6.38 15.66 -21.51
N LYS A 137 -6.27 15.03 -22.69
CA LYS A 137 -6.59 13.60 -22.89
C LYS A 137 -5.93 12.68 -21.86
N ASN A 138 -4.69 12.97 -21.47
CA ASN A 138 -3.88 12.09 -20.62
C ASN A 138 -3.50 12.73 -19.28
N PHE A 139 -3.76 14.03 -19.07
CA PHE A 139 -3.31 14.77 -17.89
C PHE A 139 -4.47 15.28 -17.05
N ALA A 140 -4.38 15.04 -15.74
CA ALA A 140 -5.30 15.56 -14.74
C ALA A 140 -4.54 16.06 -13.50
N ILE A 141 -5.05 17.11 -12.86
CA ILE A 141 -4.46 17.71 -11.66
C ILE A 141 -5.56 18.18 -10.71
N GLY A 142 -5.33 18.11 -9.41
CA GLY A 142 -6.23 18.70 -8.44
C GLY A 142 -5.83 18.40 -6.99
N PRO A 143 -6.71 18.76 -6.03
CA PRO A 143 -6.41 18.57 -4.62
C PRO A 143 -6.31 17.09 -4.23
N ASP A 144 -5.46 16.83 -3.24
CA ASP A 144 -5.22 15.53 -2.63
C ASP A 144 -5.17 15.68 -1.11
N PHE A 145 -5.96 14.88 -0.41
CA PHE A 145 -6.10 14.88 1.04
C PHE A 145 -5.74 13.51 1.56
N LYS A 146 -4.94 13.44 2.63
CA LYS A 146 -4.59 12.21 3.33
C LYS A 146 -4.85 12.43 4.82
N PHE A 147 -5.65 11.54 5.39
CA PHE A 147 -5.83 11.36 6.82
C PHE A 147 -5.29 10.00 7.20
N ASP A 148 -4.56 9.94 8.31
CA ASP A 148 -3.95 8.74 8.82
C ASP A 148 -4.04 8.74 10.34
N PHE A 149 -4.49 7.62 10.88
CA PHE A 149 -4.57 7.39 12.31
C PHE A 149 -3.96 6.03 12.58
N SER A 150 -3.08 5.98 13.58
CA SER A 150 -2.56 4.71 14.06
C SER A 150 -2.63 4.66 15.58
N SER A 151 -2.88 3.47 16.10
CA SER A 151 -2.72 3.13 17.50
C SER A 151 -1.83 1.92 17.59
N ALA A 152 -0.95 1.89 18.58
CA ALA A 152 -0.15 0.73 18.85
C ALA A 152 -0.30 0.34 20.32
N ARG A 153 -0.50 -0.96 20.54
CA ARG A 153 -0.60 -1.57 21.85
C ARG A 153 0.58 -2.50 21.98
N LYS A 154 1.45 -2.23 22.95
CA LYS A 154 2.58 -3.09 23.26
C LYS A 154 2.08 -4.50 23.56
N ILE A 155 2.63 -5.49 22.86
CA ILE A 155 2.48 -6.90 23.20
C ILE A 155 3.74 -7.24 23.98
N GLU A 156 3.55 -7.62 25.24
CA GLU A 156 4.49 -8.37 26.08
C GLU A 156 5.98 -8.17 25.77
N CYS A 157 6.69 -7.43 26.63
CA CYS A 157 8.06 -7.85 26.90
C CYS A 157 7.94 -9.22 27.56
N LEU A 158 8.73 -10.21 27.13
CA LEU A 158 8.99 -11.38 27.97
C LEU A 158 9.43 -10.83 29.34
N GLU A 159 8.58 -11.00 30.34
CA GLU A 159 8.60 -10.29 31.62
C GLU A 159 9.83 -10.60 32.50
N ASN A 160 10.84 -11.33 32.00
CA ASN A 160 11.94 -11.85 32.83
C ASN A 160 13.34 -11.78 32.18
N THR A 161 13.60 -10.78 31.36
CA THR A 161 14.99 -10.34 31.15
C THR A 161 15.12 -8.95 31.70
N GLU A 162 15.62 -8.85 32.94
CA GLU A 162 16.32 -7.66 33.41
C GLU A 162 17.28 -7.27 32.27
N LEU A 163 16.93 -6.20 31.55
CA LEU A 163 17.91 -5.54 30.70
C LEU A 163 19.06 -5.20 31.67
N PRO A 164 20.29 -5.68 31.49
CA PRO A 164 21.32 -5.63 32.54
C PRO A 164 21.83 -4.20 32.88
N TRP A 165 21.08 -3.17 32.48
CA TRP A 165 21.48 -1.79 32.47
C TRP A 165 20.19 -0.95 32.51
N ASP A 166 20.13 0.02 33.42
CA ASP A 166 19.19 1.15 33.40
C ASP A 166 19.47 2.04 32.18
N PHE A 167 19.25 1.49 30.98
CA PHE A 167 19.28 2.27 29.75
C PHE A 167 17.98 3.08 29.70
N GLU A 168 18.08 4.34 30.13
CA GLU A 168 17.23 5.39 29.58
C GLU A 168 17.41 5.33 28.06
N TRP A 169 16.44 4.70 27.39
CA TRP A 169 16.34 4.83 25.95
C TRP A 169 16.37 6.32 25.63
N PRO A 170 17.21 6.80 24.69
CA PRO A 170 17.16 8.20 24.26
C PRO A 170 15.80 8.58 23.64
N TYR A 171 14.92 7.58 23.47
CA TYR A 171 13.57 7.71 22.96
C TYR A 171 12.57 7.11 23.96
N PRO A 172 11.58 7.89 24.44
CA PRO A 172 10.66 7.43 25.48
C PRO A 172 9.94 6.15 25.07
N LYS A 173 9.80 5.21 26.03
CA LYS A 173 9.06 3.93 25.92
C LYS A 173 7.62 4.05 25.35
N ARG A 174 7.11 5.26 25.14
CA ARG A 174 5.73 5.63 24.74
C ARG A 174 5.55 6.00 23.26
N ARG A 175 6.60 5.98 22.42
CA ARG A 175 6.52 6.39 21.00
C ARG A 175 5.61 5.55 20.10
N PHE A 176 4.98 4.50 20.61
CA PHE A 176 4.09 3.64 19.83
C PHE A 176 2.71 3.54 20.48
N ASP A 177 2.21 4.59 21.13
CA ASP A 177 0.84 4.56 21.68
C ASP A 177 -0.19 4.90 20.60
N ARG A 178 -0.04 6.06 19.95
CA ARG A 178 -0.92 6.48 18.86
C ARG A 178 -0.26 7.58 18.03
N GLY A 179 -0.87 7.92 16.91
CA GLY A 179 -0.45 9.05 16.10
C GLY A 179 -1.50 9.36 15.07
N THR A 180 -1.71 10.65 14.83
CA THR A 180 -2.63 11.16 13.81
C THR A 180 -1.85 12.05 12.86
N SER A 181 -2.11 11.93 11.56
CA SER A 181 -1.58 12.84 10.54
C SER A 181 -2.72 13.27 9.63
N TYR A 182 -2.79 14.56 9.33
CA TYR A 182 -3.66 15.10 8.31
C TYR A 182 -2.84 16.00 7.39
N SER A 183 -2.95 15.76 6.08
CA SER A 183 -2.21 16.53 5.09
C SER A 183 -3.05 16.77 3.85
N ALA A 184 -2.83 17.92 3.22
CA ALA A 184 -3.50 18.35 2.01
C ALA A 184 -2.48 18.91 1.02
N GLY A 185 -2.78 18.80 -0.27
CA GLY A 185 -1.94 19.36 -1.30
C GLY A 185 -2.43 19.04 -2.69
N LEU A 186 -1.51 18.76 -3.60
CA LEU A 186 -1.78 18.59 -5.02
C LEU A 186 -1.35 17.21 -5.48
N ARG A 187 -2.15 16.66 -6.40
CA ARG A 187 -1.84 15.45 -7.15
C ARG A 187 -1.96 15.74 -8.64
N ALA A 188 -0.94 15.35 -9.39
CA ALA A 188 -0.88 15.45 -10.83
C ALA A 188 -0.67 14.05 -11.41
N ARG A 189 -1.51 13.67 -12.37
CA ARG A 189 -1.50 12.35 -12.98
C ARG A 189 -1.46 12.46 -14.49
N TYR A 190 -0.45 11.84 -15.08
CA TYR A 190 -0.36 11.58 -16.51
C TYR A 190 -0.53 10.08 -16.76
N ALA A 191 -1.52 9.68 -17.55
CA ALA A 191 -1.77 8.27 -17.85
C ALA A 191 -2.15 8.09 -19.33
N THR A 192 -1.40 7.25 -20.04
CA THR A 192 -1.72 6.85 -21.42
C THR A 192 -2.33 5.45 -21.51
N MET A 193 -2.43 4.76 -20.38
CA MET A 193 -2.97 3.40 -20.28
C MET A 193 -3.90 3.28 -19.08
N ASN A 194 -4.78 2.28 -19.14
CA ASN A 194 -5.61 1.91 -18.00
C ASN A 194 -4.73 1.26 -16.91
N PRO A 195 -4.74 1.76 -15.66
CA PRO A 195 -4.01 1.14 -14.55
C PRO A 195 -4.39 -0.32 -14.27
N ASN A 196 -5.62 -0.74 -14.58
CA ASN A 196 -6.12 -2.08 -14.24
C ASN A 196 -5.74 -3.15 -15.26
N ARG A 197 -5.59 -2.74 -16.53
CA ARG A 197 -5.14 -3.62 -17.60
C ARG A 197 -4.09 -2.88 -18.43
N PRO A 198 -2.87 -2.72 -17.87
CA PRO A 198 -1.82 -1.99 -18.53
C PRO A 198 -1.29 -2.84 -19.70
N LEU A 199 -1.67 -2.48 -20.93
CA LEU A 199 -1.29 -3.19 -22.16
C LEU A 199 -0.07 -2.54 -22.82
N ASN A 200 -0.20 -1.25 -23.14
CA ASN A 200 0.85 -0.43 -23.72
C ASN A 200 0.70 0.99 -23.19
N GLY A 201 1.76 1.54 -22.62
CA GLY A 201 1.80 2.93 -22.20
C GLY A 201 2.51 3.16 -20.89
N ARG A 202 2.22 4.32 -20.29
CA ARG A 202 2.85 4.77 -19.07
C ARG A 202 1.87 5.51 -18.16
N ILE A 203 2.17 5.46 -16.87
CA ILE A 203 1.52 6.24 -15.83
C ILE A 203 2.63 6.94 -15.05
N VAL A 204 2.46 8.23 -14.84
CA VAL A 204 3.23 9.03 -13.89
C VAL A 204 2.21 9.71 -12.99
N ASP A 205 2.23 9.40 -11.71
CA ASP A 205 1.31 9.93 -10.71
C ASP A 205 2.15 10.52 -9.58
N LEU A 206 2.03 11.83 -9.40
CA LEU A 206 2.80 12.61 -8.46
C LEU A 206 1.86 13.26 -7.48
N SER A 207 2.22 13.25 -6.21
CA SER A 207 1.50 13.99 -5.20
C SER A 207 2.43 14.58 -4.17
N PHE A 208 2.12 15.79 -3.75
CA PHE A 208 2.81 16.52 -2.69
C PHE A 208 1.77 17.10 -1.76
N ARG A 209 2.00 16.96 -0.46
CA ARG A 209 1.08 17.38 0.59
C ARG A 209 1.86 18.03 1.73
N ILE A 210 1.22 19.01 2.35
CA ILE A 210 1.69 19.65 3.58
C ILE A 210 0.58 19.45 4.61
N GLY A 211 0.97 19.20 5.86
CA GLY A 211 0.03 18.91 6.92
C GLY A 211 0.64 19.07 8.29
N GLN A 212 -0.02 18.45 9.26
CA GLN A 212 0.43 18.33 10.63
C GLN A 212 0.28 16.88 11.06
N ALA A 213 1.17 16.47 11.95
CA ALA A 213 1.10 15.18 12.59
C ALA A 213 1.31 15.33 14.10
N GLU A 214 0.58 14.58 14.90
CA GLU A 214 0.62 14.72 16.35
C GLU A 214 0.26 13.42 17.08
N ASP A 215 0.73 13.38 18.32
CA ASP A 215 0.36 12.45 19.37
C ASP A 215 0.31 13.21 20.72
N ARG A 216 0.06 12.51 21.82
CA ARG A 216 0.12 13.01 23.18
C ARG A 216 1.49 13.61 23.54
N ASP A 217 2.57 12.98 23.06
CA ASP A 217 3.93 13.28 23.51
C ASP A 217 4.75 14.07 22.47
N TRP A 218 4.25 14.23 21.24
CA TRP A 218 4.95 14.96 20.19
C TRP A 218 3.98 15.61 19.20
N LYS A 219 4.42 16.71 18.59
CA LYS A 219 3.67 17.45 17.58
C LYS A 219 4.63 17.93 16.50
N LEU A 220 4.25 17.74 15.25
CA LEU A 220 4.94 18.24 14.07
C LEU A 220 3.99 19.19 13.34
N ASP A 221 4.17 20.49 13.55
CA ASP A 221 3.33 21.56 12.98
C ASP A 221 3.44 21.67 11.45
N LEU A 222 4.51 21.11 10.88
CA LEU A 222 4.72 21.06 9.43
C LEU A 222 5.22 19.67 9.02
N ASP A 223 4.32 18.84 8.50
CA ASP A 223 4.63 17.57 7.84
C ASP A 223 4.59 17.74 6.33
N ARG A 224 5.73 17.52 5.66
CA ARG A 224 5.78 17.42 4.21
C ARG A 224 5.81 15.96 3.79
N SER A 225 4.82 15.56 2.98
CA SER A 225 4.80 14.23 2.40
C SER A 225 4.59 14.26 0.90
N GLY A 226 5.09 13.24 0.22
CA GLY A 226 4.82 13.07 -1.19
C GLY A 226 4.92 11.62 -1.63
N GLU A 227 4.34 11.38 -2.80
CA GLU A 227 4.32 10.06 -3.42
C GLU A 227 4.50 10.21 -4.92
N ILE A 228 5.38 9.38 -5.48
CA ILE A 228 5.64 9.23 -6.89
C ILE A 228 5.35 7.79 -7.28
N LEU A 229 4.46 7.59 -8.25
CA LEU A 229 4.23 6.31 -8.88
C LEU A 229 4.53 6.43 -10.36
N ILE A 230 5.42 5.57 -10.84
CA ILE A 230 5.75 5.44 -12.25
C ILE A 230 5.41 4.00 -12.64
N ALA A 231 4.63 3.83 -13.69
CA ALA A 231 4.36 2.52 -14.27
C ALA A 231 4.53 2.55 -15.78
N LEU A 232 5.08 1.48 -16.33
CA LEU A 232 5.34 1.27 -17.75
C LEU A 232 4.83 -0.12 -18.11
N ALA A 233 4.12 -0.22 -19.23
CA ALA A 233 3.72 -1.51 -19.79
C ALA A 233 4.02 -1.55 -21.28
N ARG A 234 4.54 -2.69 -21.72
CA ARG A 234 4.81 -2.97 -23.12
C ARG A 234 4.38 -4.39 -23.46
N GLN A 235 3.49 -4.50 -24.43
CA GLN A 235 3.07 -5.76 -25.01
C GLN A 235 4.00 -6.13 -26.16
N PHE A 236 4.67 -7.27 -26.06
CA PHE A 236 5.54 -7.80 -27.12
C PHE A 236 4.78 -8.75 -28.06
N SER A 237 3.80 -9.48 -27.53
CA SER A 237 2.92 -10.37 -28.31
C SER A 237 1.53 -10.43 -27.70
N HIS A 238 0.57 -11.13 -28.32
CA HIS A 238 -0.76 -11.33 -27.74
C HIS A 238 -0.72 -11.97 -26.34
N ARG A 239 0.34 -12.74 -26.03
CA ARG A 239 0.49 -13.49 -24.79
C ARG A 239 1.56 -12.93 -23.83
N ASN A 240 2.55 -12.20 -24.34
CA ASN A 240 3.69 -11.74 -23.54
C ASN A 240 3.62 -10.23 -23.28
N ARG A 241 3.74 -9.84 -22.01
CA ARG A 241 3.62 -8.44 -21.58
C ARG A 241 4.61 -8.14 -20.47
N PHE A 242 5.44 -7.13 -20.71
CA PHE A 242 6.30 -6.61 -19.67
C PHE A 242 5.62 -5.46 -18.95
N TYR A 243 5.69 -5.49 -17.62
CA TYR A 243 5.20 -4.44 -16.74
C TYR A 243 6.28 -4.06 -15.74
N LEU A 244 6.57 -2.76 -15.67
CA LEU A 244 7.46 -2.17 -14.68
C LEU A 244 6.68 -1.16 -13.85
N ARG A 245 6.82 -1.21 -12.54
CA ARG A 245 6.27 -0.23 -11.61
C ARG A 245 7.34 0.21 -10.62
N PHE A 246 7.30 1.48 -10.28
CA PHE A 246 8.07 2.09 -9.22
C PHE A 246 7.12 2.92 -8.36
N LEU A 247 7.31 2.85 -7.05
CA LEU A 247 6.63 3.66 -6.05
C LEU A 247 7.71 4.25 -5.14
N GLY A 248 7.71 5.57 -5.02
CA GLY A 248 8.48 6.29 -4.01
C GLY A 248 7.52 7.04 -3.10
N GLN A 249 7.73 6.94 -1.80
CA GLN A 249 7.02 7.72 -0.79
C GLN A 249 8.05 8.40 0.09
N PHE A 250 7.80 9.67 0.41
CA PHE A 250 8.58 10.40 1.38
C PHE A 250 7.64 11.10 2.35
N GLN A 251 8.12 11.25 3.56
CA GLN A 251 7.49 11.97 4.65
C GLN A 251 8.63 12.64 5.43
N GLU A 252 8.34 13.77 6.06
CA GLU A 252 9.28 14.42 6.97
C GLU A 252 9.49 13.53 8.21
N LEU A 253 10.36 13.91 9.15
CA LEU A 253 10.83 13.05 10.27
C LEU A 253 9.73 12.71 11.31
N ILE A 254 8.68 12.05 10.86
CA ILE A 254 7.57 11.58 11.64
C ILE A 254 7.98 10.29 12.36
N PRO A 255 7.70 10.16 13.66
CA PRO A 255 7.96 8.91 14.36
C PRO A 255 6.91 7.85 14.00
N PRO A 256 7.19 6.55 14.26
CA PRO A 256 6.15 5.53 14.31
C PRO A 256 4.99 5.95 15.24
N PRO A 257 3.76 5.44 15.05
CA PRO A 257 3.38 4.36 14.14
C PRO A 257 2.90 4.83 12.75
N ILE A 258 2.80 6.14 12.52
CA ILE A 258 2.21 6.77 11.31
C ILE A 258 3.15 6.91 10.11
N GLN A 259 4.38 6.39 10.20
CA GLN A 259 5.33 6.37 9.08
C GLN A 259 4.75 5.65 7.83
N ASN A 260 5.37 5.85 6.67
CA ASN A 260 5.01 5.07 5.49
C ASN A 260 5.34 3.59 5.75
N HIS A 261 4.57 2.70 5.12
CA HIS A 261 4.75 1.25 5.26
C HIS A 261 4.85 0.60 3.88
N LEU A 262 5.66 -0.45 3.81
CA LEU A 262 5.82 -1.35 2.68
C LEU A 262 5.36 -2.76 3.03
N GLY A 263 5.03 -3.51 2.00
CA GLY A 263 4.57 -4.89 2.09
C GLY A 263 3.05 -5.03 1.96
N GLY A 264 2.60 -6.27 1.81
CA GLY A 264 1.23 -6.61 1.44
C GLY A 264 0.96 -6.53 -0.07
N GLU A 265 -0.23 -6.96 -0.46
CA GLU A 265 -0.57 -7.22 -1.87
C GLU A 265 -0.35 -6.02 -2.81
N SER A 266 -0.64 -4.81 -2.34
CA SER A 266 -0.72 -3.60 -3.17
C SER A 266 0.64 -2.94 -3.44
N THR A 267 1.65 -3.20 -2.60
CA THR A 267 2.99 -2.62 -2.68
C THR A 267 4.04 -3.68 -3.03
N LEU A 268 4.20 -4.71 -2.19
CA LEU A 268 5.19 -5.78 -2.36
C LEU A 268 4.54 -7.13 -2.02
N ARG A 269 3.94 -7.75 -3.05
CA ARG A 269 3.26 -9.04 -2.90
C ARG A 269 4.27 -10.10 -2.48
N GLY A 270 3.89 -10.89 -1.48
CA GLY A 270 4.73 -11.93 -0.89
C GLY A 270 5.48 -11.47 0.37
N GLU A 271 5.44 -10.17 0.66
CA GLU A 271 5.88 -9.61 1.94
C GLU A 271 4.69 -9.31 2.86
N PRO A 272 4.86 -9.44 4.18
CA PRO A 272 3.87 -9.03 5.15
C PRO A 272 3.37 -7.62 4.97
N SER A 273 2.06 -7.43 5.16
CA SER A 273 1.49 -6.09 5.21
C SER A 273 2.17 -5.28 6.32
N GLN A 274 2.75 -4.13 5.94
CA GLN A 274 3.50 -3.25 6.84
C GLN A 274 4.75 -3.86 7.49
N ARG A 275 5.42 -4.80 6.80
CA ARG A 275 6.70 -5.37 7.24
C ARG A 275 7.73 -4.28 7.47
N ASP A 276 8.00 -3.50 6.43
CA ASP A 276 8.98 -2.43 6.48
C ASP A 276 8.27 -1.09 6.68
N TYR A 277 8.90 -0.22 7.45
CA TYR A 277 8.37 1.10 7.75
C TYR A 277 9.48 2.15 7.70
N GLY A 278 9.11 3.37 7.36
CA GLY A 278 10.06 4.47 7.34
C GLY A 278 9.47 5.74 6.76
N ASN A 279 10.20 6.83 6.95
CA ASN A 279 9.82 8.12 6.37
C ASN A 279 10.01 8.13 4.86
N THR A 280 11.05 7.46 4.37
CA THR A 280 11.30 7.28 2.93
C THR A 280 11.19 5.81 2.57
N ILE A 281 10.40 5.53 1.54
CA ILE A 281 10.12 4.20 1.03
C ILE A 281 10.29 4.22 -0.48
N LEU A 282 11.04 3.25 -0.99
CA LEU A 282 11.22 3.02 -2.41
C LEU A 282 10.94 1.56 -2.70
N CYS A 283 10.02 1.26 -3.62
CA CYS A 283 9.81 -0.09 -4.09
C CYS A 283 9.55 -0.14 -5.59
N GLY A 284 9.93 -1.26 -6.19
CA GLY A 284 9.79 -1.51 -7.62
C GLY A 284 9.30 -2.92 -7.89
N ARG A 285 8.65 -3.11 -9.04
CA ARG A 285 8.19 -4.42 -9.49
C ARG A 285 8.37 -4.53 -11.00
N ALA A 286 9.10 -5.56 -11.43
CA ALA A 286 9.16 -5.99 -12.82
C ALA A 286 8.39 -7.31 -12.98
N GLN A 287 7.61 -7.43 -14.05
CA GLN A 287 6.84 -8.62 -14.43
C GLN A 287 6.94 -8.83 -15.94
N TYR A 288 6.99 -10.07 -16.39
CA TYR A 288 7.00 -10.48 -17.80
C TYR A 288 5.99 -11.60 -18.05
#